data_AF-A0A3B7DNU1-F1
#
_entry.id   AF-A0A3B7DNU1-F1
#
_cell.length_a   1.000
_cell.length_b   1.000
_cell.length_c   1.000
_cell.angle_alpha   90.00
_cell.angle_beta   90.00
_cell.angle_gamma   90.00
#
_symmetry.space_group_name_H-M   'P 1'
#
loop_
_entity.id
_entity.type
_entity.pdbx_description
1 polymer ?
#
loop_
_entity_poly.entity_id
_entity_poly.type
_entity_poly.pdbx_seq_one_letter_code
_entity_poly.pdbx_strand_id
1 'polypeptide(L)'
;MKKEDIIIKKSRKKQSKVKKWFWNILFVICLGVFVYSAGNIIKDYYGSYKAGKDLSNLKESVFKSSNNANEKKTDKEKVVNLEELKKLNSDSIGWLEIPGTNIDEPLVQGKDNDYYLWRDFKKNKYPVTGTLFLDMYNKADFSDRISYIFGHNIWDKTKFYDLRKFEDKTFLENHKTFYVYTEKGKLEYEVLSVDLVDPDTPLYELSSKRNEDVDAMKKELSKHISKSEVDKIDKNTKLLMLVTCKTPDDNTARRILFAKLKEK
;
A
#
# COMPACT_ATOMS: atom_id res chain seq x y z
N MET A 1 60.75 -50.55 25.47
CA MET A 1 59.92 -50.85 26.67
C MET A 1 58.81 -49.80 26.72
N LYS A 2 57.57 -50.25 26.46
CA LYS A 2 56.23 -49.62 26.60
C LYS A 2 56.03 -48.11 26.29
N LYS A 3 55.34 -47.83 25.17
CA LYS A 3 54.51 -46.62 25.01
C LYS A 3 53.23 -46.83 25.84
N GLU A 4 52.97 -45.94 26.79
CA GLU A 4 51.69 -45.88 27.50
C GLU A 4 50.72 -45.01 26.71
N ASP A 5 49.75 -45.64 26.05
CA ASP A 5 48.62 -44.95 25.46
C ASP A 5 47.61 -44.59 26.57
N ILE A 6 47.57 -43.31 26.95
CA ILE A 6 46.55 -42.78 27.86
C ILE A 6 45.23 -42.67 27.08
N ILE A 7 44.39 -43.70 27.17
CA ILE A 7 43.02 -43.69 26.64
C ILE A 7 42.13 -42.89 27.60
N ILE A 8 41.90 -41.62 27.31
CA ILE A 8 40.90 -40.79 28.01
C ILE A 8 39.50 -41.28 27.59
N LYS A 9 38.89 -42.16 28.39
CA LYS A 9 37.51 -42.60 28.22
C LYS A 9 36.54 -41.46 28.57
N LYS A 10 36.09 -40.71 27.55
CA LYS A 10 35.04 -39.70 27.69
C LYS A 10 33.72 -40.40 28.07
N SER A 11 33.37 -40.42 29.36
CA SER A 11 32.11 -41.03 29.81
C SER A 11 30.91 -40.21 29.31
N ARG A 12 30.14 -40.75 28.37
CA ARG A 12 28.84 -40.18 27.99
C ARG A 12 27.87 -40.47 29.14
N LYS A 13 27.55 -39.46 29.96
CA LYS A 13 26.50 -39.55 30.99
C LYS A 13 25.19 -40.03 30.35
N LYS A 14 24.72 -41.22 30.75
CA LYS A 14 23.49 -41.85 30.25
C LYS A 14 22.28 -41.01 30.69
N GLN A 15 21.56 -40.43 29.73
CA GLN A 15 20.43 -39.53 29.99
C GLN A 15 19.29 -40.31 30.69
N SER A 16 18.71 -39.77 31.77
CA SER A 16 17.63 -40.45 32.50
C SER A 16 16.39 -40.61 31.62
N LYS A 17 15.66 -41.74 31.76
CA LYS A 17 14.45 -42.03 30.96
C LYS A 17 13.40 -40.91 31.06
N VAL A 18 13.26 -40.30 32.24
CA VAL A 18 12.37 -39.15 32.49
C VAL A 18 12.81 -37.92 31.70
N LYS A 19 14.12 -37.62 31.67
CA LYS A 19 14.66 -36.52 30.87
C LYS A 19 14.44 -36.75 29.38
N LYS A 20 14.61 -37.98 28.88
CA LYS A 20 14.32 -38.34 27.47
C LYS A 20 12.84 -38.15 27.12
N TRP A 21 11.93 -38.56 28.00
CA TRP A 21 10.49 -38.38 27.79
C TRP A 21 10.08 -36.91 27.75
N PHE A 22 10.63 -36.09 28.66
CA PHE A 22 10.45 -34.63 28.65
C PHE A 22 10.89 -33.99 27.32
N TRP A 23 12.10 -34.31 26.83
CA TRP A 23 12.59 -33.75 25.55
C TRP A 23 11.75 -34.19 24.35
N ASN A 24 11.24 -35.42 24.36
CA ASN A 24 10.34 -35.89 23.31
C ASN A 24 9.01 -35.12 23.30
N ILE A 25 8.43 -34.85 24.47
CA ILE A 25 7.20 -34.04 24.57
C ILE A 25 7.47 -32.61 24.08
N LEU A 26 8.54 -31.99 24.55
CA LEU A 26 8.93 -30.65 24.13
C LEU A 26 9.14 -30.59 22.61
N PHE A 27 9.79 -31.61 22.03
CA PHE A 27 9.97 -31.70 20.59
C PHE A 27 8.64 -31.77 19.82
N VAL A 28 7.68 -32.59 20.28
CA VAL A 28 6.35 -32.69 19.65
C VAL A 28 5.60 -31.36 19.73
N ILE A 29 5.68 -30.66 20.87
CA ILE A 29 5.09 -29.32 21.02
C ILE A 29 5.74 -28.33 20.05
N CYS A 30 7.08 -28.27 20.00
CA CYS A 30 7.79 -27.40 19.06
C CYS A 30 7.47 -27.74 17.60
N LEU A 31 7.33 -29.02 17.26
CA LEU A 31 6.94 -29.46 15.93
C LEU A 31 5.51 -29.02 15.59
N GLY A 32 4.58 -29.12 16.54
CA GLY A 32 3.21 -28.63 16.38
C GLY A 32 3.16 -27.11 16.11
N VAL A 33 3.90 -26.33 16.91
CA VAL A 33 4.04 -24.87 16.69
C VAL A 33 4.68 -24.57 15.34
N PHE A 34 5.73 -25.33 14.96
CA PHE A 34 6.39 -25.16 13.66
C PHE A 34 5.44 -25.43 12.49
N VAL A 35 4.68 -26.53 12.52
CA VAL A 35 3.72 -26.88 11.46
C VAL A 35 2.61 -25.84 11.37
N TYR A 36 2.09 -25.36 12.51
CA TYR A 36 1.09 -24.29 12.55
C TYR A 36 1.61 -22.99 11.92
N SER A 37 2.81 -22.56 12.32
CA SER A 37 3.46 -21.36 11.77
C SER A 37 3.76 -21.50 10.27
N ALA A 38 4.25 -22.67 9.82
CA ALA A 38 4.47 -22.96 8.41
C ALA A 38 3.17 -22.90 7.60
N GLY A 39 2.06 -23.43 8.14
CA GLY A 39 0.74 -23.35 7.53
C GLY A 39 0.26 -21.91 7.31
N ASN A 40 0.50 -21.01 8.28
CA ASN A 40 0.17 -19.59 8.14
C ASN A 40 1.00 -18.91 7.04
N ILE A 41 2.31 -19.15 7.01
CA ILE A 41 3.19 -18.59 5.96
C ILE A 41 2.76 -19.04 4.57
N ILE A 42 2.42 -20.33 4.39
CA ILE A 42 1.94 -20.86 3.11
C ILE A 42 0.62 -20.19 2.69
N LYS A 43 -0.31 -20.01 3.64
CA LYS A 43 -1.58 -19.33 3.39
C LYS A 43 -1.36 -17.89 2.92
N ASP A 44 -0.45 -17.17 3.57
CA ASP A 44 -0.16 -15.77 3.25
C ASP A 44 0.52 -15.65 1.87
N TYR A 45 1.49 -16.53 1.59
CA TYR A 45 2.15 -16.60 0.28
C TYR A 45 1.16 -16.89 -0.85
N TYR A 46 0.27 -17.88 -0.66
CA TYR A 46 -0.78 -18.19 -1.62
C TYR A 46 -1.75 -17.02 -1.83
N GLY A 47 -2.09 -16.30 -0.74
CA GLY A 47 -2.89 -15.08 -0.78
C GLY A 47 -2.26 -14.00 -1.66
N SER A 48 -0.99 -13.64 -1.43
CA SER A 48 -0.27 -12.66 -2.25
C SER A 48 -0.16 -13.08 -3.72
N TYR A 49 0.16 -14.35 -3.99
CA TYR A 49 0.22 -14.87 -5.36
C TYR A 49 -1.12 -14.75 -6.09
N LYS A 50 -2.21 -15.18 -5.43
CA LYS A 50 -3.56 -15.12 -5.99
C LYS A 50 -4.01 -13.66 -6.21
N ALA A 51 -3.74 -12.77 -5.26
CA ALA A 51 -4.06 -11.35 -5.38
C ALA A 51 -3.37 -10.71 -6.58
N GLY A 52 -2.08 -11.00 -6.81
CA GLY A 52 -1.35 -10.49 -7.98
C GLY A 52 -1.91 -11.00 -9.31
N LYS A 53 -2.26 -12.30 -9.38
CA LYS A 53 -2.88 -12.88 -10.58
C LYS A 53 -4.29 -12.34 -10.83
N ASP A 54 -5.07 -12.15 -9.77
CA ASP A 54 -6.40 -11.56 -9.86
C ASP A 54 -6.32 -10.10 -10.32
N LEU A 55 -5.33 -9.35 -9.83
CA LEU A 55 -5.06 -7.97 -10.25
C LEU A 55 -4.70 -7.88 -11.73
N SER A 56 -3.83 -8.74 -12.24
CA SER A 56 -3.45 -8.72 -13.67
C SER A 56 -4.64 -8.98 -14.58
N ASN A 57 -5.47 -9.96 -14.24
CA ASN A 57 -6.69 -10.27 -14.98
C ASN A 57 -7.71 -9.13 -14.88
N LEU A 58 -7.83 -8.51 -13.71
CA LEU A 58 -8.72 -7.38 -13.47
C LEU A 58 -8.32 -6.19 -14.35
N LYS A 59 -7.05 -5.80 -14.33
CA LYS A 59 -6.51 -4.73 -15.18
C LYS A 59 -6.83 -4.99 -16.66
N GLU A 60 -6.63 -6.22 -17.11
CA GLU A 60 -6.91 -6.62 -18.48
C GLU A 60 -8.39 -6.43 -18.84
N SER A 61 -9.33 -6.88 -17.99
CA SER A 61 -10.77 -6.69 -18.22
C SER A 61 -11.18 -5.21 -18.25
N VAL A 62 -10.75 -4.45 -17.25
CA VAL A 62 -11.20 -3.09 -16.98
C VAL A 62 -10.74 -2.09 -18.05
N PHE A 63 -9.57 -2.35 -18.67
CA PHE A 63 -9.01 -1.46 -19.71
C PHE A 63 -9.14 -2.00 -21.14
N LYS A 64 -9.43 -3.29 -21.38
CA LYS A 64 -9.67 -3.81 -22.75
C LYS A 64 -11.06 -3.49 -23.30
N SER A 65 -12.07 -3.33 -22.45
CA SER A 65 -13.44 -2.98 -22.90
C SER A 65 -13.52 -1.64 -23.66
N SER A 66 -12.49 -0.77 -23.57
CA SER A 66 -12.40 0.48 -24.32
C SER A 66 -11.95 0.32 -25.79
N ASN A 67 -11.42 -0.85 -26.19
CA ASN A 67 -10.78 -1.05 -27.51
C ASN A 67 -11.63 -1.76 -28.58
N ASN A 68 -12.92 -2.02 -28.33
CA ASN A 68 -13.81 -2.63 -29.32
C ASN A 68 -14.69 -1.58 -30.04
N ALA A 69 -14.10 -0.89 -31.02
CA ALA A 69 -14.70 -0.54 -32.31
C ALA A 69 -13.72 0.37 -33.09
N ASN A 70 -13.33 -0.09 -34.28
CA ASN A 70 -12.68 0.65 -35.37
C ASN A 70 -12.55 2.17 -35.17
N GLU A 71 -11.38 2.66 -34.75
CA GLU A 71 -10.99 4.03 -35.03
C GLU A 71 -9.50 4.26 -34.79
N LYS A 72 -8.93 5.11 -35.63
CA LYS A 72 -7.51 5.41 -35.77
C LYS A 72 -6.87 5.85 -34.45
N LYS A 73 -5.58 5.49 -34.34
CA LYS A 73 -4.61 5.98 -33.35
C LYS A 73 -4.62 7.50 -33.25
N THR A 74 -5.40 7.97 -32.30
CA THR A 74 -5.33 9.29 -31.66
C THR A 74 -5.45 8.95 -30.18
N ASP A 75 -4.71 9.62 -29.30
CA ASP A 75 -4.62 9.36 -27.84
C ASP A 75 -6.01 9.21 -27.16
N LYS A 76 -6.66 8.06 -27.33
CA LYS A 76 -7.95 7.77 -26.71
C LYS A 76 -7.69 7.60 -25.23
N GLU A 77 -8.29 8.51 -24.47
CA GLU A 77 -8.29 8.59 -23.02
C GLU A 77 -8.47 7.18 -22.43
N LYS A 78 -7.52 6.74 -21.59
CA LYS A 78 -7.63 5.45 -20.89
C LYS A 78 -8.86 5.52 -19.97
N VAL A 79 -9.96 4.91 -20.37
CA VAL A 79 -11.22 4.87 -19.61
C VAL A 79 -11.25 3.61 -18.77
N VAL A 80 -11.46 3.76 -17.47
CA VAL A 80 -11.67 2.64 -16.54
C VAL A 80 -13.12 2.16 -16.66
N ASN A 81 -13.34 0.87 -16.89
CA ASN A 81 -14.68 0.29 -16.78
C ASN A 81 -15.05 0.10 -15.30
N LEU A 82 -15.58 1.14 -14.68
CA LEU A 82 -15.91 1.09 -13.24
C LEU A 82 -17.09 0.16 -12.94
N GLU A 83 -17.99 -0.09 -13.91
CA GLU A 83 -19.09 -1.03 -13.72
C GLU A 83 -18.58 -2.46 -13.51
N GLU A 84 -17.55 -2.87 -14.27
CA GLU A 84 -16.90 -4.17 -14.08
C GLU A 84 -16.20 -4.25 -12.71
N LEU A 85 -15.52 -3.18 -12.28
CA LEU A 85 -14.94 -3.11 -10.93
C LEU A 85 -16.04 -3.27 -9.86
N LYS A 86 -17.15 -2.55 -9.98
CA LYS A 86 -18.27 -2.57 -9.04
C LYS A 86 -18.98 -3.93 -8.98
N LYS A 87 -19.04 -4.68 -10.09
CA LYS A 87 -19.57 -6.06 -10.09
C LYS A 87 -18.73 -7.02 -9.24
N LEU A 88 -17.42 -6.82 -9.21
CA LEU A 88 -16.50 -7.64 -8.42
C LEU A 88 -16.40 -7.16 -6.97
N ASN A 89 -16.41 -5.84 -6.77
CA ASN A 89 -16.45 -5.21 -5.47
C ASN A 89 -17.28 -3.93 -5.52
N SER A 90 -18.44 -3.95 -4.86
CA SER A 90 -19.37 -2.81 -4.75
C SER A 90 -18.74 -1.52 -4.21
N ASP A 91 -17.64 -1.64 -3.49
CA ASP A 91 -16.96 -0.54 -2.80
C ASP A 91 -15.89 0.12 -3.70
N SER A 92 -15.79 -0.31 -4.96
CA SER A 92 -14.87 0.26 -5.95
C SER A 92 -15.25 1.69 -6.29
N ILE A 93 -14.27 2.59 -6.20
CA ILE A 93 -14.42 4.00 -6.53
C ILE A 93 -13.53 4.43 -7.70
N GLY A 94 -12.54 3.62 -8.06
CA GLY A 94 -11.58 4.01 -9.07
C GLY A 94 -10.45 3.04 -9.30
N TRP A 95 -9.43 3.58 -9.96
CA TRP A 95 -8.15 2.94 -10.20
C TRP A 95 -7.04 3.97 -10.01
N LEU A 96 -5.93 3.59 -9.37
CA LEU A 96 -4.76 4.44 -9.18
C LEU A 96 -3.59 3.89 -10.00
N GLU A 97 -2.98 4.74 -10.82
CA GLU A 97 -1.82 4.40 -11.62
C GLU A 97 -0.73 5.46 -11.46
N ILE A 98 0.47 5.04 -11.06
CA ILE A 98 1.66 5.87 -11.00
C ILE A 98 2.71 5.30 -11.98
N PRO A 99 2.86 5.90 -13.18
CA PRO A 99 3.84 5.45 -14.17
C PRO A 99 5.27 5.38 -13.59
N GLY A 100 6.05 4.39 -14.01
CA GLY A 100 7.42 4.17 -13.51
C GLY A 100 7.49 3.47 -12.14
N THR A 101 6.35 3.06 -11.58
CA THR A 101 6.26 2.30 -10.32
C THR A 101 5.47 1.01 -10.48
N ASN A 102 5.41 0.19 -9.43
CA ASN A 102 4.51 -0.96 -9.32
C ASN A 102 3.04 -0.60 -9.05
N ILE A 103 2.71 0.69 -8.84
CA ILE A 103 1.39 1.14 -8.40
C ILE A 103 0.47 1.27 -9.62
N ASP A 104 -0.36 0.26 -9.81
CA ASP A 104 -1.35 0.16 -10.87
C ASP A 104 -2.48 -0.76 -10.37
N GLU A 105 -3.32 -0.22 -9.48
CA GLU A 105 -4.15 -0.98 -8.56
C GLU A 105 -5.57 -0.39 -8.45
N PRO A 106 -6.60 -1.24 -8.19
CA PRO A 106 -7.95 -0.76 -7.94
C PRO A 106 -8.01 0.04 -6.64
N LEU A 107 -8.92 1.00 -6.63
CA LEU A 107 -9.17 1.86 -5.48
C LEU A 107 -10.59 1.64 -4.95
N VAL A 108 -10.69 1.41 -3.65
CA VAL A 108 -11.97 1.17 -2.95
C VAL A 108 -12.21 2.20 -1.84
N GLN A 109 -13.41 2.25 -1.30
CA GLN A 109 -13.72 3.00 -0.10
C GLN A 109 -14.55 2.17 0.87
N GLY A 110 -14.01 1.94 2.06
CA GLY A 110 -14.71 1.22 3.13
C GLY A 110 -15.70 2.11 3.89
N LYS A 111 -16.44 1.50 4.81
CA LYS A 111 -17.20 2.24 5.83
C LYS A 111 -16.31 2.77 6.96
N ASP A 112 -15.09 2.25 7.04
CA ASP A 112 -14.04 2.60 7.98
C ASP A 112 -12.66 2.49 7.29
N ASN A 113 -11.62 2.98 7.97
CA ASN A 113 -10.24 2.95 7.50
C ASN A 113 -9.49 1.64 7.88
N ASP A 114 -10.16 0.65 8.48
CA ASP A 114 -9.55 -0.61 8.94
C ASP A 114 -9.92 -1.80 8.04
N TYR A 115 -11.08 -1.76 7.40
CA TYR A 115 -11.66 -2.90 6.71
C TYR A 115 -10.78 -3.40 5.55
N TYR A 116 -10.29 -2.48 4.73
CA TYR A 116 -9.44 -2.76 3.58
C TYR A 116 -7.94 -2.81 3.90
N LEU A 117 -7.56 -2.48 5.13
CA LEU A 117 -6.21 -2.72 5.63
C LEU A 117 -5.89 -4.23 5.64
N TRP A 118 -6.88 -5.08 5.90
CA TRP A 118 -6.70 -6.53 6.07
C TRP A 118 -7.39 -7.37 5.00
N ARG A 119 -7.82 -6.75 3.90
CA ARG A 119 -8.60 -7.42 2.84
C ARG A 119 -8.13 -7.08 1.45
N ASP A 120 -8.10 -8.11 0.61
CA ASP A 120 -7.87 -7.94 -0.83
C ASP A 120 -9.09 -7.29 -1.51
N PHE A 121 -8.94 -7.02 -2.82
CA PHE A 121 -9.99 -6.39 -3.61
C PHE A 121 -11.29 -7.21 -3.65
N LYS A 122 -11.21 -8.54 -3.51
CA LYS A 122 -12.38 -9.44 -3.46
C LYS A 122 -12.93 -9.61 -2.03
N LYS A 123 -12.49 -8.77 -1.08
CA LYS A 123 -12.88 -8.77 0.35
C LYS A 123 -12.43 -10.01 1.13
N ASN A 124 -11.53 -10.83 0.59
CA ASN A 124 -10.95 -11.95 1.32
C ASN A 124 -9.97 -11.43 2.38
N LYS A 125 -10.02 -12.02 3.59
CA LYS A 125 -9.11 -11.67 4.68
C LYS A 125 -7.77 -12.36 4.47
N TYR A 126 -6.80 -11.59 3.98
CA TYR A 126 -5.39 -11.96 3.93
C TYR A 126 -4.60 -10.96 4.77
N PRO A 127 -3.77 -11.41 5.73
CA PRO A 127 -3.21 -10.53 6.74
C PRO A 127 -2.16 -9.55 6.22
N VAL A 128 -1.65 -9.70 4.99
CA VAL A 128 -0.43 -8.98 4.56
C VAL A 128 -0.67 -7.94 3.47
N THR A 129 -1.59 -8.16 2.52
CA THR A 129 -1.59 -7.37 1.26
C THR A 129 -2.55 -6.18 1.24
N GLY A 130 -3.72 -6.29 1.88
CA GLY A 130 -4.75 -5.25 1.84
C GLY A 130 -5.19 -4.82 0.43
N THR A 131 -5.84 -3.67 0.34
CA THR A 131 -6.22 -2.98 -0.91
C THR A 131 -5.95 -1.50 -0.75
N LEU A 132 -5.70 -0.75 -1.84
CA LEU A 132 -5.63 0.70 -1.74
C LEU A 132 -7.02 1.26 -1.45
N PHE A 133 -7.16 2.12 -0.45
CA PHE A 133 -8.45 2.66 -0.07
C PHE A 133 -8.42 4.16 0.21
N LEU A 134 -9.49 4.84 -0.19
CA LEU A 134 -9.73 6.25 0.16
C LEU A 134 -10.23 6.34 1.61
N ASP A 135 -9.82 7.39 2.31
CA ASP A 135 -10.31 7.71 3.65
C ASP A 135 -11.85 7.76 3.71
N MET A 136 -12.43 7.20 4.77
CA MET A 136 -13.89 7.12 4.93
C MET A 136 -14.59 8.49 5.02
N TYR A 137 -13.87 9.55 5.43
CA TYR A 137 -14.41 10.90 5.53
C TYR A 137 -14.37 11.65 4.19
N ASN A 138 -13.59 11.15 3.23
CA ASN A 138 -13.51 11.76 1.91
C ASN A 138 -14.70 11.37 1.03
N LYS A 139 -15.07 12.25 0.09
CA LYS A 139 -16.05 11.95 -0.96
C LYS A 139 -15.36 11.14 -2.06
N ALA A 140 -15.97 10.01 -2.43
CA ALA A 140 -15.47 9.09 -3.46
C ALA A 140 -15.20 9.74 -4.83
N ASP A 141 -15.77 10.92 -5.09
CA ASP A 141 -15.58 11.66 -6.34
C ASP A 141 -14.41 12.65 -6.31
N PHE A 142 -13.59 12.64 -5.24
CA PHE A 142 -12.44 13.52 -5.05
C PHE A 142 -12.80 15.01 -5.15
N SER A 143 -14.01 15.36 -4.72
CA SER A 143 -14.45 16.76 -4.69
C SER A 143 -13.93 17.52 -3.47
N ASP A 144 -13.43 16.83 -2.45
CA ASP A 144 -12.82 17.46 -1.28
C ASP A 144 -11.51 18.17 -1.62
N ARG A 145 -11.16 19.15 -0.78
CA ARG A 145 -9.89 19.89 -0.89
C ARG A 145 -8.70 18.98 -0.65
N ILE A 146 -8.74 18.11 0.36
CA ILE A 146 -7.66 17.17 0.66
C ILE A 146 -8.26 15.78 0.72
N SER A 147 -7.75 14.88 -0.11
CA SER A 147 -8.09 13.46 -0.11
C SER A 147 -6.90 12.62 0.35
N TYR A 148 -7.17 11.53 1.06
CA TYR A 148 -6.14 10.59 1.52
C TYR A 148 -6.41 9.21 0.95
N ILE A 149 -5.43 8.65 0.26
CA ILE A 149 -5.44 7.22 -0.11
C ILE A 149 -4.40 6.52 0.75
N PHE A 150 -4.82 5.44 1.40
CA PHE A 150 -3.97 4.59 2.20
C PHE A 150 -3.63 3.31 1.45
N GLY A 151 -2.43 2.81 1.72
CA GLY A 151 -1.95 1.54 1.19
C GLY A 151 -0.78 1.02 2.00
N HIS A 152 -0.56 -0.29 1.91
CA HIS A 152 0.54 -0.95 2.61
C HIS A 152 1.90 -0.69 1.96
N ASN A 153 2.94 -0.71 2.79
CA ASN A 153 4.33 -0.86 2.37
C ASN A 153 4.79 -2.25 2.80
N ILE A 154 4.93 -3.20 1.88
CA ILE A 154 5.10 -4.62 2.21
C ILE A 154 6.24 -5.27 1.43
N TRP A 155 6.82 -6.32 2.02
CA TRP A 155 8.02 -6.99 1.48
C TRP A 155 7.82 -7.68 0.13
N ASP A 156 6.57 -7.99 -0.25
CA ASP A 156 6.25 -8.51 -1.58
C ASP A 156 6.32 -7.44 -2.69
N LYS A 157 6.64 -6.19 -2.31
CA LYS A 157 6.83 -5.04 -3.19
C LYS A 157 5.58 -4.70 -4.01
N THR A 158 4.40 -5.01 -3.50
CA THR A 158 3.12 -4.56 -4.06
C THR A 158 2.61 -3.30 -3.35
N LYS A 159 1.44 -2.78 -3.74
CA LYS A 159 0.81 -1.59 -3.13
C LYS A 159 1.78 -0.39 -3.12
N PHE A 160 1.88 0.34 -2.01
CA PHE A 160 2.65 1.58 -1.88
C PHE A 160 4.14 1.39 -1.60
N TYR A 161 4.69 0.19 -1.81
CA TYR A 161 6.12 -0.07 -1.63
C TYR A 161 7.02 0.91 -2.40
N ASP A 162 6.70 1.20 -3.67
CA ASP A 162 7.52 2.07 -4.52
C ASP A 162 7.35 3.58 -4.24
N LEU A 163 6.48 4.01 -3.33
CA LEU A 163 6.44 5.43 -2.94
C LEU A 163 7.80 5.91 -2.40
N ARG A 164 8.62 5.00 -1.86
CA ARG A 164 10.00 5.28 -1.44
C ARG A 164 10.91 5.73 -2.58
N LYS A 165 10.62 5.39 -3.84
CA LYS A 165 11.44 5.79 -4.99
C LYS A 165 11.45 7.30 -5.17
N PHE A 166 10.36 7.97 -4.78
CA PHE A 166 10.25 9.43 -4.84
C PHE A 166 11.17 10.17 -3.86
N GLU A 167 11.81 9.47 -2.90
CA GLU A 167 12.84 10.06 -2.04
C GLU A 167 14.12 10.34 -2.83
N ASP A 168 14.34 9.62 -3.94
CA ASP A 168 15.39 9.92 -4.89
C ASP A 168 15.01 11.14 -5.74
N LYS A 169 15.88 12.17 -5.72
CA LYS A 169 15.63 13.44 -6.41
C LYS A 169 15.46 13.25 -7.91
N THR A 170 16.30 12.43 -8.54
CA THR A 170 16.25 12.18 -9.98
C THR A 170 14.97 11.44 -10.36
N PHE A 171 14.53 10.48 -9.55
CA PHE A 171 13.25 9.80 -9.78
C PHE A 171 12.08 10.78 -9.66
N LEU A 172 12.04 11.58 -8.60
CA LEU A 172 10.99 12.60 -8.37
C LEU A 172 10.96 13.65 -9.49
N GLU A 173 12.12 14.06 -10.02
CA GLU A 173 12.22 15.00 -11.14
C GLU A 173 11.66 14.42 -12.44
N ASN A 174 11.88 13.13 -12.69
CA ASN A 174 11.42 12.45 -13.91
C ASN A 174 9.98 11.90 -13.83
N HIS A 175 9.40 11.77 -12.63
CA HIS A 175 8.06 11.19 -12.42
C HIS A 175 7.17 12.19 -11.69
N LYS A 176 6.70 13.21 -12.41
CA LYS A 176 5.90 14.30 -11.83
C LYS A 176 4.40 14.11 -11.88
N THR A 177 3.90 13.03 -12.48
CA THR A 177 2.48 12.88 -12.78
C THR A 177 1.98 11.48 -12.48
N PHE A 178 0.77 11.39 -11.93
CA PHE A 178 0.04 10.14 -11.82
C PHE A 178 -1.47 10.35 -12.03
N TYR A 179 -2.22 9.24 -12.09
CA TYR A 179 -3.61 9.25 -12.52
C TYR A 179 -4.52 8.51 -11.53
N VAL A 180 -5.67 9.12 -11.25
CA VAL A 180 -6.81 8.46 -10.62
C VAL A 180 -7.93 8.38 -11.65
N TYR A 181 -8.34 7.17 -12.02
CA TYR A 181 -9.46 6.95 -12.91
C TYR A 181 -10.72 6.74 -12.09
N THR A 182 -11.76 7.54 -12.36
CA THR A 182 -13.05 7.53 -11.66
C THR A 182 -14.19 7.35 -12.67
N GLU A 183 -15.43 7.22 -12.20
CA GLU A 183 -16.62 7.23 -13.09
C GLU A 183 -16.74 8.53 -13.90
N LYS A 184 -16.25 9.64 -13.36
CA LYS A 184 -16.28 10.96 -13.99
C LYS A 184 -15.13 11.17 -15.00
N GLY A 185 -14.22 10.21 -15.09
CA GLY A 185 -13.06 10.25 -15.97
C GLY A 185 -11.72 10.28 -15.22
N LYS A 186 -10.67 10.60 -15.98
CA LYS A 186 -9.28 10.63 -15.51
C LYS A 186 -8.97 11.93 -14.79
N LEU A 187 -8.53 11.82 -13.54
CA LEU A 187 -7.95 12.90 -12.75
C LEU A 187 -6.43 12.79 -12.83
N GLU A 188 -5.77 13.86 -13.25
CA GLU A 188 -4.31 13.93 -13.36
C GLU A 188 -3.75 14.73 -12.18
N TYR A 189 -2.80 14.15 -11.46
CA TYR A 189 -2.19 14.76 -10.29
C TYR A 189 -0.71 15.06 -10.55
N GLU A 190 -0.26 16.25 -10.14
CA GLU A 190 1.14 16.65 -10.13
C GLU A 190 1.77 16.35 -8.77
N VAL A 191 2.89 15.64 -8.77
CA VAL A 191 3.67 15.30 -7.56
C VAL A 191 4.45 16.52 -7.09
N LEU A 192 4.19 16.95 -5.85
CA LEU A 192 4.84 18.08 -5.21
C LEU A 192 6.09 17.65 -4.44
N SER A 193 5.96 16.62 -3.60
CA SER A 193 7.05 16.06 -2.80
C SER A 193 6.69 14.68 -2.24
N VAL A 194 7.66 14.05 -1.57
CA VAL A 194 7.43 12.96 -0.63
C VAL A 194 8.15 13.29 0.68
N ASP A 195 7.55 12.95 1.82
CA ASP A 195 8.17 13.17 3.12
C ASP A 195 7.80 12.07 4.13
N LEU A 196 8.59 11.96 5.19
CA LEU A 196 8.29 11.15 6.37
C LEU A 196 7.65 12.04 7.43
N VAL A 197 6.40 11.73 7.76
CA VAL A 197 5.55 12.52 8.62
C VAL A 197 5.19 11.74 9.87
N ASP A 198 5.09 12.43 11.00
CA ASP A 198 4.61 11.85 12.25
C ASP A 198 3.19 11.26 12.07
N PRO A 199 2.90 10.04 12.57
CA PRO A 199 1.56 9.44 12.46
C PRO A 199 0.45 10.27 13.11
N ASP A 200 0.77 11.09 14.12
CA ASP A 200 -0.16 11.96 14.85
C ASP A 200 -0.18 13.39 14.28
N THR A 201 0.24 13.55 13.01
CA THR A 201 0.31 14.86 12.35
C THR A 201 -1.04 15.60 12.31
N PRO A 202 -1.03 16.94 12.48
CA PRO A 202 -2.21 17.78 12.25
C PRO A 202 -2.77 17.71 10.83
N LEU A 203 -2.02 17.18 9.85
CA LEU A 203 -2.50 17.05 8.46
C LEU A 203 -3.83 16.30 8.40
N TYR A 204 -3.99 15.19 9.15
CA TYR A 204 -5.23 14.41 9.12
C TYR A 204 -6.43 15.19 9.64
N GLU A 205 -6.22 16.16 10.53
CA GLU A 205 -7.29 17.01 11.04
C GLU A 205 -7.84 17.93 9.95
N LEU A 206 -6.99 18.42 9.05
CA LEU A 206 -7.38 19.31 7.95
C LEU A 206 -8.42 18.68 7.01
N SER A 207 -8.56 17.35 7.00
CA SER A 207 -9.51 16.59 6.16
C SER A 207 -11.00 16.82 6.50
N SER A 208 -11.35 17.24 7.72
CA SER A 208 -12.76 17.41 8.14
C SER A 208 -13.29 18.84 7.86
N LYS A 209 -14.29 19.36 8.62
CA LYS A 209 -14.76 20.77 8.57
C LYS A 209 -13.62 21.84 8.58
N ARG A 210 -12.37 21.42 8.82
CA ARG A 210 -11.10 22.16 8.88
C ARG A 210 -10.47 22.52 7.52
N ASN A 211 -11.11 22.22 6.40
CA ASN A 211 -10.65 22.62 5.04
C ASN A 211 -10.92 24.11 4.68
N GLU A 212 -11.47 24.91 5.60
CA GLU A 212 -11.77 26.32 5.35
C GLU A 212 -10.54 27.22 5.55
N ASP A 213 -9.64 26.86 6.48
CA ASP A 213 -8.46 27.66 6.82
C ASP A 213 -7.27 27.32 5.90
N VAL A 214 -7.24 28.00 4.76
CA VAL A 214 -6.16 27.86 3.77
C VAL A 214 -4.80 28.25 4.36
N ASP A 215 -4.75 29.19 5.30
CA ASP A 215 -3.48 29.66 5.88
C ASP A 215 -2.90 28.64 6.86
N ALA A 216 -3.74 28.04 7.70
CA ALA A 216 -3.34 26.92 8.56
C ALA A 216 -2.85 25.73 7.72
N MET A 217 -3.55 25.41 6.63
CA MET A 217 -3.14 24.37 5.69
C MET A 217 -1.79 24.70 5.05
N LYS A 218 -1.61 25.91 4.51
CA LYS A 218 -0.34 26.34 3.90
C LYS A 218 0.82 26.27 4.90
N LYS A 219 0.58 26.68 6.14
CA LYS A 219 1.56 26.61 7.22
C LYS A 219 1.99 25.16 7.47
N GLU A 220 1.06 24.21 7.51
CA GLU A 220 1.39 22.80 7.68
C GLU A 220 2.12 22.23 6.46
N LEU A 221 1.61 22.50 5.26
CA LEU A 221 2.21 22.02 4.00
C LEU A 221 3.61 22.59 3.76
N SER A 222 3.92 23.80 4.20
CA SER A 222 5.25 24.41 4.05
C SER A 222 6.38 23.64 4.75
N LYS A 223 6.05 22.70 5.63
CA LYS A 223 7.02 21.78 6.24
C LYS A 223 7.43 20.65 5.30
N HIS A 224 6.59 20.33 4.32
CA HIS A 224 6.68 19.11 3.51
C HIS A 224 6.85 19.37 2.00
N ILE A 225 6.40 20.52 1.50
CA ILE A 225 6.52 20.92 0.10
C ILE A 225 7.28 22.25 -0.03
N SER A 226 7.85 22.50 -1.21
CA SER A 226 8.61 23.73 -1.47
C SER A 226 7.75 24.98 -1.32
N LYS A 227 8.35 26.09 -0.86
CA LYS A 227 7.66 27.38 -0.71
C LYS A 227 6.95 27.82 -2.00
N SER A 228 7.60 27.64 -3.15
CA SER A 228 7.01 27.98 -4.45
C SER A 228 5.76 27.17 -4.79
N GLU A 229 5.64 25.93 -4.30
CA GLU A 229 4.42 25.14 -4.47
C GLU A 229 3.34 25.55 -3.46
N VAL A 230 3.71 25.84 -2.21
CA VAL A 230 2.78 26.37 -1.20
C VAL A 230 2.13 27.68 -1.65
N ASP A 231 2.91 28.58 -2.23
CA ASP A 231 2.44 29.89 -2.67
C ASP A 231 1.38 29.78 -3.79
N LYS A 232 1.42 28.71 -4.59
CA LYS A 232 0.44 28.40 -5.65
C LYS A 232 -0.87 27.79 -5.12
N ILE A 233 -0.90 27.33 -3.88
CA ILE A 233 -2.11 26.72 -3.29
C ILE A 233 -3.11 27.83 -2.96
N ASP A 234 -4.37 27.59 -3.26
CA ASP A 234 -5.47 28.52 -2.97
C ASP A 234 -6.74 27.79 -2.52
N LYS A 235 -7.85 28.52 -2.44
CA LYS A 235 -9.15 27.97 -2.03
C LYS A 235 -9.76 26.96 -3.03
N ASN A 236 -9.26 26.86 -4.25
CA ASN A 236 -9.76 25.93 -5.26
C ASN A 236 -8.82 24.74 -5.47
N THR A 237 -7.57 24.86 -5.03
CA THR A 237 -6.56 23.81 -5.14
C THR A 237 -7.01 22.56 -4.40
N LYS A 238 -7.01 21.43 -5.12
CA LYS A 238 -7.27 20.10 -4.57
C LYS A 238 -5.98 19.32 -4.42
N LEU A 239 -5.80 18.71 -3.27
CA LEU A 239 -4.64 17.94 -2.88
C LEU A 239 -5.01 16.47 -2.69
N LEU A 240 -4.08 15.60 -3.03
CA LEU A 240 -4.16 14.17 -2.79
C LEU A 240 -2.89 13.73 -2.08
N MET A 241 -3.07 13.03 -0.96
CA MET A 241 -2.00 12.46 -0.17
C MET A 241 -2.05 10.94 -0.29
N LEU A 242 -0.95 10.32 -0.71
CA LEU A 242 -0.79 8.87 -0.72
C LEU A 242 0.02 8.47 0.50
N VAL A 243 -0.61 7.74 1.43
CA VAL A 243 -0.10 7.50 2.77
C VAL A 243 0.23 6.02 2.97
N THR A 244 1.45 5.75 3.46
CA THR A 244 1.91 4.41 3.80
C THR A 244 2.85 4.42 5.00
N CYS A 245 3.19 3.26 5.57
CA CYS A 245 4.23 3.14 6.59
C CYS A 245 5.63 3.43 6.03
N LYS A 246 6.54 3.89 6.90
CA LYS A 246 7.94 4.22 6.55
C LYS A 246 8.70 3.04 5.93
N THR A 247 8.63 1.86 6.53
CA THR A 247 9.09 0.60 5.89
C THR A 247 8.09 -0.51 6.23
N PRO A 248 8.21 -1.72 5.64
CA PRO A 248 7.33 -2.82 6.00
C PRO A 248 7.37 -3.26 7.46
N ASP A 249 8.42 -2.90 8.18
CA ASP A 249 8.67 -3.22 9.58
C ASP A 249 8.75 -1.97 10.49
N ASP A 250 8.59 -0.77 9.94
CA ASP A 250 8.68 0.50 10.66
C ASP A 250 7.43 1.37 10.45
N ASN A 251 6.64 1.48 11.51
CA ASN A 251 5.43 2.29 11.57
C ASN A 251 5.60 3.56 12.41
N THR A 252 6.83 3.92 12.81
CA THR A 252 7.13 5.13 13.61
C THR A 252 6.88 6.42 12.84
N ALA A 253 6.82 6.35 11.51
CA ALA A 253 6.45 7.46 10.65
C ALA A 253 5.53 6.97 9.51
N ARG A 254 4.92 7.92 8.82
CA ARG A 254 4.17 7.72 7.59
C ARG A 254 4.93 8.34 6.44
N ARG A 255 5.16 7.58 5.38
CA ARG A 255 5.59 8.15 4.11
C ARG A 255 4.36 8.70 3.41
N ILE A 256 4.39 10.00 3.12
CA ILE A 256 3.30 10.69 2.44
C ILE A 256 3.84 11.27 1.15
N LEU A 257 3.26 10.87 0.02
CA LEU A 257 3.44 11.57 -1.25
C LEU A 257 2.38 12.67 -1.36
N PHE A 258 2.82 13.90 -1.55
CA PHE A 258 1.97 15.08 -1.67
C PHE A 258 1.77 15.41 -3.14
N ALA A 259 0.52 15.57 -3.56
CA ALA A 259 0.19 15.91 -4.92
C ALA A 259 -0.96 16.91 -4.99
N LYS A 260 -1.02 17.67 -6.09
CA LYS A 260 -2.16 18.55 -6.42
C LYS A 260 -2.83 18.10 -7.71
N LEU A 261 -4.14 18.27 -7.80
CA LEU A 261 -4.88 18.03 -9.02
C LEU A 261 -4.43 19.07 -10.07
N LYS A 262 -4.12 18.62 -11.29
CA LYS A 262 -3.87 19.52 -12.41
C LYS A 262 -5.18 20.10 -12.91
N GLU A 263 -5.23 21.42 -13.04
CA GLU A 263 -6.32 22.09 -13.73
C GLU A 263 -6.28 21.74 -15.22
N LYS A 264 -7.46 21.55 -15.82
CA LYS A 264 -7.60 21.31 -17.26
C LYS A 264 -7.56 22.62 -18.03
#